data_AF-A0A3B9YFB7-F1
#
_entry.id   AF-A0A3B9YFB7-F1
#
_cell.length_a   1.000
_cell.length_b   1.000
_cell.length_c   1.000
_cell.angle_alpha   90.00
_cell.angle_beta   90.00
_cell.angle_gamma   90.00
#
_symmetry.space_group_name_H-M   'P 1'
#
loop_
_entity.id
_entity.type
_entity.pdbx_description
1 polymer ?
#
loop_
_entity_poly.entity_id
_entity_poly.type
_entity_poly.pdbx_seq_one_letter_code
_entity_poly.pdbx_strand_id
1 'polypeptide(L)'
;MRKVFQRLAGLVFALLFAWPLCAQEKEDEAPPFDAAQYPLMTLARAEAKDPCKKGKLKYELKDKLFSAELVYQGGVRAAPPAHFELLKRWTKNIGDEKAIGRYKKQVSFSEGKKMVWLSLPEGLVDYLAEDFQVGDRALLYTVFVGCAGGKPLFSVDEYDTYAPEDDEAEDYITKLILKRSGRTG
;
A
#
# COMPACT_ATOMS: atom_id res chain seq x y z
N MET A 1 65.37 13.36 -54.97
CA MET A 1 65.07 11.92 -54.79
C MET A 1 63.68 11.78 -54.18
N ARG A 2 62.84 10.92 -54.77
CA ARG A 2 61.64 10.22 -54.24
C ARG A 2 60.53 11.05 -53.56
N LYS A 3 59.24 10.88 -53.80
CA LYS A 3 58.42 10.14 -54.78
C LYS A 3 56.99 10.69 -54.59
N VAL A 4 56.36 11.12 -55.67
CA VAL A 4 54.90 11.30 -55.82
C VAL A 4 54.26 9.91 -55.84
N PHE A 5 53.14 9.65 -55.14
CA PHE A 5 52.23 8.52 -55.50
C PHE A 5 50.82 8.65 -54.89
N GLN A 6 49.83 8.67 -55.80
CA GLN A 6 48.46 8.09 -55.79
C GLN A 6 47.55 8.25 -54.56
N ARG A 7 46.40 8.94 -54.66
CA ARG A 7 45.13 8.62 -55.38
C ARG A 7 44.18 7.67 -54.61
N LEU A 8 42.94 8.17 -54.51
CA LEU A 8 41.64 7.47 -54.58
C LEU A 8 41.08 6.81 -53.31
N ALA A 9 40.02 7.45 -52.81
CA ALA A 9 38.66 6.93 -52.68
C ALA A 9 38.50 5.44 -52.36
N GLY A 10 37.99 5.17 -51.15
CA GLY A 10 37.58 3.85 -50.71
C GLY A 10 36.63 3.95 -49.54
N LEU A 11 35.38 4.29 -49.86
CA LEU A 11 34.22 4.27 -48.98
C LEU A 11 34.01 2.86 -48.43
N VAL A 12 34.19 2.64 -47.12
CA VAL A 12 33.61 1.47 -46.43
C VAL A 12 32.99 1.96 -45.13
N PHE A 13 31.75 2.40 -45.28
CA PHE A 13 30.79 2.63 -44.21
C PHE A 13 30.36 1.26 -43.68
N ALA A 14 31.15 0.66 -42.80
CA ALA A 14 30.76 -0.56 -42.10
C ALA A 14 29.89 -0.18 -40.90
N LEU A 15 28.60 -0.03 -41.18
CA LEU A 15 27.51 0.00 -40.21
C LEU A 15 27.52 -1.31 -39.41
N LEU A 16 28.21 -1.31 -38.28
CA LEU A 16 27.93 -2.27 -37.20
C LEU A 16 26.65 -1.81 -36.52
N PHE A 17 25.51 -2.16 -37.11
CA PHE A 17 24.22 -2.25 -36.41
C PHE A 17 24.31 -3.42 -35.41
N ALA A 18 25.08 -3.24 -34.35
CA ALA A 18 25.03 -4.09 -33.18
C ALA A 18 23.95 -3.53 -32.25
N TRP A 19 22.75 -4.12 -32.38
CA TRP A 19 21.67 -4.26 -31.37
C TRP A 19 21.20 -3.00 -30.61
N PRO A 20 19.87 -2.86 -30.46
CA PRO A 20 19.30 -3.59 -29.34
C PRO A 20 18.27 -4.58 -29.85
N LEU A 21 18.44 -5.84 -29.44
CA LEU A 21 17.29 -6.65 -29.06
C LEU A 21 16.45 -5.75 -28.15
N CYS A 22 15.39 -5.17 -28.70
CA CYS A 22 14.24 -4.73 -27.91
C CYS A 22 13.70 -5.99 -27.24
N ALA A 23 14.36 -6.42 -26.16
CA ALA A 23 13.67 -7.02 -25.06
C ALA A 23 12.72 -5.93 -24.60
N GLN A 24 11.52 -5.89 -25.21
CA GLN A 24 10.40 -5.24 -24.59
C GLN A 24 10.30 -5.93 -23.23
N GLU A 25 10.78 -5.25 -22.19
CA GLU A 25 10.33 -5.54 -20.84
C GLU A 25 8.81 -5.56 -20.96
N LYS A 26 8.24 -6.77 -20.92
CA LYS A 26 6.82 -6.89 -20.62
C LYS A 26 6.73 -6.24 -19.26
N GLU A 27 6.19 -5.03 -19.21
CA GLU A 27 5.72 -4.47 -17.96
C GLU A 27 4.75 -5.52 -17.43
N ASP A 28 5.18 -6.25 -16.41
CA ASP A 28 4.33 -7.19 -15.70
C ASP A 28 3.23 -6.32 -15.08
N GLU A 29 2.11 -6.19 -15.80
CA GLU A 29 0.93 -5.51 -15.30
C GLU A 29 0.55 -6.19 -13.99
N ALA A 30 0.49 -5.39 -12.92
CA ALA A 30 0.03 -5.89 -11.64
C ALA A 30 -1.37 -6.50 -11.82
N PRO A 31 -1.67 -7.63 -11.16
CA PRO A 31 -3.01 -8.21 -11.24
C PRO A 31 -4.05 -7.17 -10.81
N PRO A 32 -5.24 -7.18 -11.43
CA PRO A 32 -6.30 -6.25 -11.06
C PRO A 32 -6.66 -6.40 -9.58
N PHE A 33 -7.00 -5.28 -8.95
CA PHE A 33 -7.44 -5.25 -7.56
C PHE A 33 -8.71 -6.12 -7.37
N ASP A 34 -8.72 -6.93 -6.31
CA ASP A 34 -9.82 -7.82 -5.95
C ASP A 34 -10.23 -7.62 -4.48
N ALA A 35 -11.30 -6.85 -4.27
CA ALA A 35 -11.86 -6.56 -2.95
C ALA A 35 -12.28 -7.81 -2.16
N ALA A 36 -12.60 -8.93 -2.84
CA ALA A 36 -13.03 -10.16 -2.17
C ALA A 36 -11.92 -10.79 -1.31
N GLN A 37 -10.66 -10.43 -1.55
CA GLN A 37 -9.51 -10.88 -0.76
C GLN A 37 -9.37 -10.16 0.57
N TYR A 38 -10.16 -9.11 0.81
CA TYR A 38 -10.07 -8.21 1.97
C TYR A 38 -11.29 -8.33 2.88
N PRO A 39 -11.37 -9.38 3.72
CA PRO A 39 -12.50 -9.54 4.64
C PRO A 39 -12.61 -8.36 5.61
N LEU A 40 -13.83 -7.85 5.79
CA LEU A 40 -14.10 -6.72 6.68
C LEU A 40 -13.83 -7.06 8.15
N MET A 41 -12.92 -6.31 8.79
CA MET A 41 -12.71 -6.35 10.23
C MET A 41 -12.00 -5.11 10.78
N THR A 42 -12.15 -4.87 12.08
CA THR A 42 -11.40 -3.82 12.80
C THR A 42 -9.90 -4.14 12.87
N LEU A 43 -9.06 -3.10 12.94
CA LEU A 43 -7.62 -3.20 13.19
C LEU A 43 -7.33 -4.00 14.48
N ALA A 44 -8.10 -3.75 15.54
CA ALA A 44 -7.95 -4.48 16.81
C ALA A 44 -8.20 -5.99 16.66
N ARG A 45 -9.14 -6.38 15.80
CA ARG A 45 -9.44 -7.79 15.52
C ARG A 45 -8.36 -8.45 14.66
N ALA A 46 -7.81 -7.73 13.68
CA ALA A 46 -6.66 -8.19 12.91
C ALA A 46 -5.45 -8.45 13.84
N GLU A 47 -5.15 -7.50 14.73
CA GLU A 47 -4.10 -7.65 15.75
C GLU A 47 -4.39 -8.80 16.72
N ALA A 48 -5.64 -8.99 17.16
CA ALA A 48 -5.99 -10.08 18.07
C ALA A 48 -5.84 -11.48 17.45
N LYS A 49 -6.09 -11.62 16.14
CA LYS A 49 -5.90 -12.88 15.40
C LYS A 49 -4.41 -13.21 15.25
N ASP A 50 -3.58 -12.20 14.98
CA ASP A 50 -2.15 -12.33 14.72
C ASP A 50 -1.32 -11.42 15.64
N PRO A 51 -1.31 -11.69 16.96
CA PRO A 51 -0.80 -10.74 17.95
C PRO A 51 0.69 -10.43 17.77
N CYS A 52 1.02 -9.14 17.87
CA CYS A 52 2.40 -8.70 17.96
C CYS A 52 2.98 -9.04 19.34
N LYS A 53 3.82 -10.07 19.38
CA LYS A 53 4.54 -10.44 20.60
C LYS A 53 5.84 -9.63 20.67
N LYS A 54 6.22 -9.19 21.87
CA LYS A 54 7.61 -8.75 22.14
C LYS A 54 8.51 -9.99 22.16
N GLY A 55 8.73 -10.56 20.98
CA GLY A 55 9.58 -11.73 20.79
C GLY A 55 11.06 -11.37 20.73
N LYS A 56 11.90 -12.40 20.54
CA LYS A 56 13.35 -12.24 20.29
C LYS A 56 13.65 -11.54 18.96
N LEU A 57 12.71 -11.58 18.01
CA LEU A 57 12.88 -10.99 16.69
C LEU A 57 12.51 -9.51 16.70
N LYS A 58 13.38 -8.68 16.12
CA LYS A 58 13.14 -7.23 15.96
C LYS A 58 11.95 -6.93 15.03
N TYR A 59 11.75 -7.80 14.04
CA TYR A 59 10.72 -7.69 13.00
C TYR A 59 10.08 -9.06 12.74
N GLU A 60 8.77 -9.10 12.58
CA GLU A 60 7.99 -10.29 12.20
C GLU A 60 7.03 -9.91 11.07
N LEU A 61 7.03 -10.63 9.95
CA LEU A 61 6.09 -10.42 8.84
C LEU A 61 4.80 -11.21 9.09
N LYS A 62 3.66 -10.63 8.72
CA LYS A 62 2.33 -11.25 8.84
C LYS A 62 1.64 -11.42 7.49
N ASP A 63 1.67 -10.37 6.67
CA ASP A 63 1.13 -10.33 5.31
C ASP A 63 -0.32 -10.82 5.24
N LYS A 64 -1.22 -10.12 5.96
CA LYS A 64 -2.65 -10.45 6.02
C LYS A 64 -3.50 -9.33 5.45
N LEU A 65 -4.30 -9.66 4.45
CA LEU A 65 -5.24 -8.75 3.81
C LEU A 65 -6.55 -8.68 4.61
N PHE A 66 -7.09 -7.48 4.77
CA PHE A 66 -8.41 -7.23 5.35
C PHE A 66 -8.88 -5.82 5.00
N SER A 67 -10.19 -5.56 5.03
CA SER A 67 -10.70 -4.20 4.91
C SER A 67 -11.09 -3.66 6.29
N ALA A 68 -10.87 -2.37 6.51
CA ALA A 68 -11.24 -1.69 7.75
C ALA A 68 -11.92 -0.36 7.46
N GLU A 69 -13.04 -0.13 8.13
CA GLU A 69 -13.73 1.13 8.06
C GLU A 69 -13.17 2.08 9.13
N LEU A 70 -12.63 3.22 8.71
CA LEU A 70 -11.95 4.18 9.58
C LEU A 70 -12.40 5.60 9.26
N VAL A 71 -12.19 6.50 10.21
CA VAL A 71 -12.48 7.93 10.02
C VAL A 71 -11.19 8.67 9.69
N TYR A 72 -11.17 9.38 8.56
CA TYR A 72 -10.03 10.18 8.12
C TYR A 72 -9.76 11.33 9.09
N GLN A 73 -8.49 11.56 9.44
CA GLN A 73 -8.07 12.62 10.37
C GLN A 73 -7.13 13.65 9.74
N GLY A 74 -6.69 13.47 8.49
CA GLY A 74 -5.92 14.46 7.72
C GLY A 74 -4.44 14.67 8.12
N GLY A 75 -4.01 14.18 9.28
CA GLY A 75 -2.61 14.26 9.70
C GLY A 75 -1.69 13.44 8.80
N VAL A 76 -0.59 14.05 8.35
CA VAL A 76 0.46 13.38 7.55
C VAL A 76 1.81 13.51 8.27
N ARG A 77 2.59 12.43 8.28
CA ARG A 77 3.96 12.43 8.83
C ARG A 77 4.88 11.48 8.09
N ALA A 78 6.19 11.62 8.29
CA ALA A 78 7.16 10.65 7.81
C ALA A 78 6.99 9.28 8.52
N ALA A 79 7.19 8.19 7.76
CA ALA A 79 7.19 6.85 8.32
C ALA A 79 8.36 6.67 9.32
N PRO A 80 8.11 6.15 10.54
CA PRO A 80 9.18 5.86 11.49
C PRO A 80 10.22 4.89 10.90
N PRO A 81 11.52 5.04 11.20
CA PRO A 81 12.57 4.17 10.65
C PRO A 81 12.30 2.67 10.85
N ALA A 82 11.76 2.29 12.01
CA ALA A 82 11.42 0.89 12.30
C ALA A 82 10.31 0.35 11.39
N HIS A 83 9.35 1.18 11.00
CA HIS A 83 8.28 0.79 10.07
C HIS A 83 8.82 0.67 8.65
N PHE A 84 9.69 1.60 8.24
CA PHE A 84 10.32 1.57 6.93
C PHE A 84 11.17 0.31 6.72
N GLU A 85 11.91 -0.12 7.74
CA GLU A 85 12.66 -1.39 7.71
C GLU A 85 11.75 -2.63 7.60
N LEU A 86 10.59 -2.61 8.25
CA LEU A 86 9.61 -3.68 8.14
C LEU A 86 8.97 -3.71 6.75
N LEU A 87 8.60 -2.55 6.20
CA LEU A 87 8.10 -2.42 4.83
C LEU A 87 9.12 -2.92 3.82
N LYS A 88 10.40 -2.56 3.96
CA LYS A 88 11.46 -3.04 3.06
C LYS A 88 11.55 -4.58 3.03
N ARG A 89 11.35 -5.23 4.18
CA ARG A 89 11.32 -6.70 4.27
C ARG A 89 10.07 -7.27 3.61
N TRP A 90 8.93 -6.63 3.82
CA TRP A 90 7.66 -7.03 3.24
C TRP A 90 7.65 -6.88 1.72
N THR A 91 8.06 -5.73 1.19
CA THR A 91 8.12 -5.47 -0.25
C THR A 91 9.06 -6.45 -0.96
N LYS A 92 10.17 -6.82 -0.30
CA LYS A 92 11.02 -7.92 -0.76
C LYS A 92 10.33 -9.29 -0.71
N ASN A 93 9.58 -9.58 0.36
CA ASN A 93 8.87 -10.84 0.53
C ASN A 93 7.79 -11.06 -0.56
N ILE A 94 7.11 -10.00 -0.98
CA ILE A 94 6.10 -10.04 -2.06
C ILE A 94 6.71 -9.92 -3.47
N GLY A 95 8.04 -9.78 -3.58
CA GLY A 95 8.74 -9.71 -4.88
C GLY A 95 8.81 -8.33 -5.54
N ASP A 96 8.37 -7.26 -4.87
CA ASP A 96 8.41 -5.88 -5.40
C ASP A 96 9.29 -4.97 -4.52
N GLU A 97 10.61 -5.16 -4.55
CA GLU A 97 11.54 -4.35 -3.74
C GLU A 97 11.45 -2.85 -4.07
N LYS A 98 11.10 -2.47 -5.30
CA LYS A 98 10.98 -1.07 -5.74
C LYS A 98 9.81 -0.35 -5.06
N ALA A 99 8.78 -1.09 -4.63
CA ALA A 99 7.62 -0.53 -3.94
C ALA A 99 7.98 0.28 -2.69
N ILE A 100 9.10 -0.02 -2.02
CA ILE A 100 9.49 0.64 -0.77
C ILE A 100 9.58 2.16 -0.90
N GLY A 101 9.95 2.66 -2.09
CA GLY A 101 10.05 4.10 -2.36
C GLY A 101 8.71 4.83 -2.23
N ARG A 102 7.58 4.12 -2.33
CA ARG A 102 6.22 4.65 -2.23
C ARG A 102 5.77 4.84 -0.78
N TYR A 103 6.26 4.05 0.17
CA TYR A 103 5.76 4.02 1.55
C TYR A 103 6.52 4.93 2.53
N LYS A 104 6.76 6.17 2.13
CA LYS A 104 7.54 7.15 2.94
C LYS A 104 6.70 7.91 3.96
N LYS A 105 5.39 7.96 3.77
CA LYS A 105 4.45 8.76 4.56
C LYS A 105 3.48 7.87 5.33
N GLN A 106 3.00 8.39 6.44
CA GLN A 106 1.87 7.85 7.18
C GLN A 106 0.76 8.88 7.28
N VAL A 107 -0.47 8.39 7.22
CA VAL A 107 -1.69 9.19 7.34
C VAL A 107 -2.44 8.77 8.60
N SER A 108 -3.00 9.73 9.32
CA SER A 108 -3.76 9.49 10.54
C SER A 108 -5.23 9.18 10.23
N PHE A 109 -5.73 8.14 10.86
CA PHE A 109 -7.13 7.73 10.86
C PHE A 109 -7.58 7.45 12.30
N SER A 110 -8.88 7.25 12.52
CA SER A 110 -9.37 6.75 13.80
C SER A 110 -10.32 5.55 13.64
N GLU A 111 -10.19 4.60 14.58
CA GLU A 111 -11.12 3.49 14.78
C GLU A 111 -11.83 3.72 16.13
N GLY A 112 -13.05 4.25 16.08
CA GLY A 112 -13.74 4.72 17.28
C GLY A 112 -12.98 5.86 17.98
N LYS A 113 -12.49 5.63 19.20
CA LYS A 113 -11.73 6.63 19.97
C LYS A 113 -10.21 6.52 19.79
N LYS A 114 -9.73 5.51 19.06
CA LYS A 114 -8.29 5.23 18.91
C LYS A 114 -7.79 5.83 17.60
N MET A 115 -6.87 6.78 17.68
CA MET A 115 -6.15 7.28 16.52
C MET A 115 -5.01 6.32 16.15
N VAL A 116 -4.84 6.11 14.85
CA VAL A 116 -3.86 5.19 14.25
C VAL A 116 -3.16 5.88 13.09
N TRP A 117 -1.92 5.45 12.81
CA TRP A 117 -1.12 5.94 11.70
C TRP A 117 -0.83 4.78 10.75
N LEU A 118 -1.40 4.83 9.56
CA LEU A 118 -1.25 3.82 8.53
C LEU A 118 -0.16 4.25 7.55
N SER A 119 0.62 3.32 7.02
CA SER A 119 1.54 3.61 5.92
C SER A 119 0.81 3.51 4.59
N LEU A 120 1.02 4.49 3.70
CA LEU A 120 0.34 4.56 2.41
C LEU A 120 1.37 4.81 1.30
N PRO A 121 1.12 4.32 0.07
CA PRO A 121 1.90 4.71 -1.08
C PRO A 121 1.69 6.20 -1.37
N GLU A 122 2.75 6.90 -1.81
CA GLU A 122 2.74 8.36 -1.96
C GLU A 122 1.57 8.90 -2.80
N GLY A 123 1.22 8.26 -3.91
CA GLY A 123 0.07 8.67 -4.72
C GLY A 123 -1.27 8.60 -3.99
N LEU A 124 -1.46 7.61 -3.12
CA LEU A 124 -2.69 7.45 -2.34
C LEU A 124 -2.84 8.53 -1.25
N VAL A 125 -1.73 9.04 -0.72
CA VAL A 125 -1.77 10.12 0.27
C VAL A 125 -2.38 11.38 -0.33
N ASP A 126 -2.02 11.69 -1.58
CA ASP A 126 -2.51 12.89 -2.27
C ASP A 126 -3.98 12.74 -2.63
N TYR A 127 -4.39 11.59 -3.17
CA TYR A 127 -5.81 11.31 -3.45
C TYR A 127 -6.71 11.42 -2.22
N LEU A 128 -6.28 10.88 -1.08
CA LEU A 128 -7.06 11.02 0.17
C LEU A 128 -7.19 12.46 0.64
N ALA A 129 -6.18 13.31 0.39
CA ALA A 129 -6.25 14.72 0.76
C ALA A 129 -7.17 15.53 -0.18
N GLU A 130 -7.36 15.07 -1.42
CA GLU A 130 -8.27 15.67 -2.38
C GLU A 130 -9.72 15.21 -2.19
N ASP A 131 -9.93 13.93 -1.90
CA ASP A 131 -11.26 13.31 -1.85
C ASP A 131 -11.93 13.36 -0.47
N PHE A 132 -11.17 13.44 0.62
CA PHE A 132 -11.70 13.36 1.99
C PHE A 132 -11.54 14.65 2.78
N GLN A 133 -12.57 14.96 3.56
CA GLN A 133 -12.53 15.90 4.66
C GLN A 133 -12.29 15.19 5.98
N VAL A 134 -11.71 15.90 6.95
CA VAL A 134 -11.53 15.36 8.30
C VAL A 134 -12.90 15.01 8.90
N GLY A 135 -13.06 13.76 9.33
CA GLY A 135 -14.33 13.24 9.82
C GLY A 135 -15.05 12.29 8.85
N ASP A 136 -14.63 12.24 7.59
CA ASP A 136 -15.20 11.34 6.61
C ASP A 136 -14.83 9.88 6.89
N ARG A 137 -15.75 8.97 6.58
CA ARG A 137 -15.58 7.51 6.73
C ARG A 137 -14.99 6.94 5.44
N ALA A 138 -13.89 6.22 5.57
CA ALA A 138 -13.22 5.53 4.48
C ALA A 138 -13.25 4.03 4.71
N LEU A 139 -13.54 3.25 3.66
CA LEU A 139 -13.27 1.82 3.66
C LEU A 139 -11.86 1.60 3.11
N LEU A 140 -10.93 1.17 3.95
CA LEU A 140 -9.54 0.98 3.57
C LEU A 140 -9.21 -0.49 3.36
N TYR A 141 -8.71 -0.83 2.18
CA TYR A 141 -8.16 -2.15 1.87
C TYR A 141 -6.73 -2.23 2.39
N THR A 142 -6.58 -2.94 3.50
CA THR A 142 -5.41 -2.85 4.39
C THR A 142 -4.65 -4.17 4.42
N VAL A 143 -3.32 -4.06 4.47
CA VAL A 143 -2.41 -5.17 4.77
C VAL A 143 -1.88 -5.03 6.19
N PHE A 144 -2.05 -6.05 7.01
CA PHE A 144 -1.27 -6.21 8.23
C PHE A 144 0.12 -6.72 7.84
N VAL A 145 1.03 -5.78 7.62
CA VAL A 145 2.41 -6.05 7.18
C VAL A 145 3.14 -6.90 8.21
N GLY A 146 3.04 -6.51 9.48
CA GLY A 146 3.59 -7.28 10.59
C GLY A 146 3.96 -6.44 11.79
N CYS A 147 4.97 -6.88 12.55
CA CYS A 147 5.30 -6.30 13.85
C CYS A 147 6.73 -5.75 13.89
N ALA A 148 6.90 -4.54 14.39
CA ALA A 148 8.21 -3.92 14.65
C ALA A 148 8.31 -3.57 16.15
N GLY A 149 9.21 -4.25 16.88
CA GLY A 149 9.36 -4.04 18.32
C GLY A 149 8.08 -4.30 19.13
N GLY A 150 7.24 -5.25 18.68
CA GLY A 150 5.96 -5.58 19.29
C GLY A 150 4.82 -4.60 18.97
N LYS A 151 5.02 -3.63 18.07
CA LYS A 151 3.96 -2.74 17.56
C LYS A 151 3.53 -3.19 16.16
N PRO A 152 2.21 -3.24 15.86
CA PRO A 152 1.74 -3.58 14.54
C PRO A 152 2.03 -2.46 13.54
N LEU A 153 2.27 -2.86 12.29
CA LEU A 153 2.32 -2.01 11.13
C LEU A 153 1.24 -2.43 10.15
N PHE A 154 0.37 -1.48 9.81
CA PHE A 154 -0.65 -1.61 8.80
C PHE A 154 -0.31 -0.70 7.62
N SER A 155 -0.52 -1.21 6.42
CA SER A 155 -0.37 -0.48 5.17
C SER A 155 -1.69 -0.48 4.41
N VAL A 156 -2.00 0.57 3.66
CA VAL A 156 -3.18 0.62 2.80
C VAL A 156 -2.74 0.42 1.36
N ASP A 157 -3.43 -0.48 0.67
CA ASP A 157 -3.22 -0.75 -0.76
C ASP A 157 -4.19 0.08 -1.60
N GLU A 158 -5.47 0.11 -1.21
CA GLU A 158 -6.55 0.80 -1.93
C GLU A 158 -7.59 1.37 -0.95
N TYR A 159 -8.45 2.27 -1.41
CA TYR A 159 -9.56 2.82 -0.63
C TYR A 159 -10.86 2.85 -1.43
N ASP A 160 -11.96 2.97 -0.69
CA ASP A 160 -13.26 3.32 -1.24
C ASP A 160 -13.90 4.40 -0.35
N THR A 161 -14.66 5.30 -0.97
CA THR A 161 -15.50 6.25 -0.24
C THR A 161 -16.68 5.47 0.33
N TYR A 162 -16.84 5.49 1.66
CA TYR A 162 -18.05 4.95 2.25
C TYR A 162 -19.16 5.98 2.08
N ALA A 163 -19.79 6.01 0.90
CA ALA A 163 -21.06 6.67 0.68
C ALA A 163 -22.13 5.63 1.01
N PRO A 164 -22.72 5.60 2.22
CA PRO A 164 -23.96 4.86 2.35
C PRO A 164 -24.94 5.55 1.39
N GLU A 165 -25.50 4.79 0.43
CA GLU A 165 -26.68 5.27 -0.28
C GLU A 165 -27.67 5.75 0.79
N ASP A 166 -28.23 6.95 0.62
CA ASP A 166 -28.95 7.69 1.68
C ASP A 166 -30.04 6.87 2.39
N ASP A 167 -30.49 5.78 1.79
CA ASP A 167 -31.52 4.87 2.31
C ASP A 167 -30.97 3.66 3.11
N GLU A 168 -29.67 3.32 3.03
CA GLU A 168 -29.04 2.19 3.74
C GLU A 168 -28.27 2.58 5.01
N ALA A 169 -27.93 3.87 5.17
CA ALA A 169 -27.22 4.37 6.35
C ALA A 169 -28.00 4.10 7.65
N GLU A 170 -29.32 4.32 7.62
CA GLU A 170 -30.19 4.12 8.79
C GLU A 170 -30.38 2.63 9.11
N ASP A 171 -30.51 1.77 8.10
CA ASP A 171 -30.72 0.33 8.30
C ASP A 171 -29.44 -0.35 8.81
N TYR A 172 -28.26 0.06 8.34
CA TYR A 172 -26.99 -0.49 8.82
C TYR A 172 -26.68 -0.08 10.27
N ILE A 173 -26.88 1.19 10.63
CA ILE A 173 -26.72 1.66 12.02
C ILE A 173 -27.75 0.97 12.93
N THR A 174 -28.99 0.81 12.46
CA THR A 174 -30.05 0.10 13.20
C THR A 174 -29.67 -1.37 13.41
N LYS A 175 -29.19 -2.08 12.38
CA LYS A 175 -28.71 -3.46 12.48
C LYS A 175 -27.50 -3.59 13.42
N LEU A 176 -26.59 -2.63 13.43
CA LEU A 176 -25.44 -2.60 14.35
C LEU A 176 -25.86 -2.37 15.81
N ILE A 177 -26.81 -1.45 16.05
CA ILE A 177 -27.36 -1.17 17.38
C ILE A 177 -28.16 -2.37 17.89
N LEU A 178 -29.02 -2.96 17.05
CA LEU A 178 -29.84 -4.12 17.40
C LEU A 178 -28.97 -5.34 17.73
N LYS A 179 -27.94 -5.61 16.93
CA LYS A 179 -26.97 -6.71 17.17
C LYS A 179 -26.16 -6.52 18.45
N ARG A 180 -25.92 -5.27 18.90
CA ARG A 180 -25.27 -4.97 20.19
C ARG A 180 -26.22 -5.03 21.39
N SER A 181 -27.51 -4.81 21.19
CA SER A 181 -28.52 -4.76 22.27
C SER A 181 -28.99 -6.13 22.75
N GLY A 182 -28.63 -7.22 22.06
CA GLY A 182 -29.10 -8.57 22.40
C GLY A 182 -30.61 -8.78 22.21
N ARG A 183 -31.35 -7.80 21.66
CA ARG A 183 -32.72 -8.00 21.19
C ARG A 183 -32.68 -8.63 19.82
N THR A 184 -32.67 -9.96 19.79
CA THR A 184 -33.33 -10.68 18.70
C THR A 184 -34.83 -10.40 18.85
N GLY A 185 -35.42 -9.73 17.86
CA GLY A 185 -36.87 -9.75 17.67
C GLY A 185 -37.35 -11.16 17.39
#